data_AF-A0A5M9MN77-F1
#
_entry.id   AF-A0A5M9MN77-F1
#
_cell.length_a   1.000
_cell.length_b   1.000
_cell.length_c   1.000
_cell.angle_alpha   90.00
_cell.angle_beta   90.00
_cell.angle_gamma   90.00
#
_symmetry.space_group_name_H-M   'P 1'
#
loop_
_entity.id
_entity.type
_entity.pdbx_description
1 polymer ?
#
loop_
_entity_poly.entity_id
_entity_poly.type
_entity_poly.pdbx_seq_one_letter_code
_entity_poly.pdbx_strand_id
1 'polypeptide(L)'
;MEERACSEAQTDLGAYYKVAMKTFVDNICRQVVERHIINKLPDVFSPVTAQLLDGTPYITGYIEKFQNPPLSDLFGLDIVTEWGRLVNLCRDYNNQHLEAMFTLGTIAFADNANMSLLRRMAAICILKDAKDLKLPLHTGYSGFQLNDKPTQESLGTLMDRYPEILNDGASFDRAYNFVTESEDLCRDECHALAKKLLQQWPCPNPSNSNQTATHIDVNKVLGMVQEEWLRLFKNFEFAQTLLDFQKSLTNIRVDLIR
;
A
#
# COMPACT_ATOMS: atom_id res chain seq x y z
N MET A 1 -36.74 21.76 40.73
CA MET A 1 -36.58 22.84 39.73
C MET A 1 -35.40 22.52 38.82
N GLU A 2 -34.27 22.09 39.39
CA GLU A 2 -33.07 21.67 38.65
C GLU A 2 -33.27 20.46 37.73
N GLU A 3 -34.07 19.47 38.13
CA GLU A 3 -34.31 18.25 37.35
C GLU A 3 -35.07 18.50 36.04
N ARG A 4 -36.05 19.42 36.06
CA ARG A 4 -36.77 19.86 34.85
C ARG A 4 -35.88 20.67 33.92
N ALA A 5 -35.10 21.61 34.46
CA ALA A 5 -34.16 22.40 33.69
C ALA A 5 -33.08 21.53 33.02
N CYS A 6 -32.60 20.49 33.72
CA CYS A 6 -31.65 19.53 33.16
C CYS A 6 -32.29 18.69 32.04
N SER A 7 -33.55 18.26 32.21
CA SER A 7 -34.30 17.53 31.17
C SER A 7 -34.57 18.38 29.93
N GLU A 8 -34.89 19.67 30.09
CA GLU A 8 -35.07 20.61 28.98
C GLU A 8 -33.74 20.85 28.27
N ALA A 9 -32.65 21.12 29.00
CA ALA A 9 -31.33 21.31 28.41
C ALA A 9 -30.86 20.07 27.61
N GLN A 10 -31.12 18.86 28.09
CA GLN A 10 -30.79 17.63 27.36
C GLN A 10 -31.63 17.48 26.08
N THR A 11 -32.91 17.87 26.13
CA THR A 11 -33.81 17.85 24.98
C THR A 11 -33.36 18.86 23.92
N ASP A 12 -33.02 20.07 24.34
CA ASP A 12 -32.52 21.13 23.47
C ASP A 12 -31.17 20.77 22.83
N LEU A 13 -30.26 20.19 23.60
CA LEU A 13 -28.98 19.70 23.10
C LEU A 13 -29.18 18.57 22.08
N GLY A 14 -30.11 17.65 22.34
CA GLY A 14 -30.49 16.58 21.41
C GLY A 14 -31.08 17.12 20.11
N ALA A 15 -31.94 18.14 20.20
CA ALA A 15 -32.51 18.82 19.03
C ALA A 15 -31.45 19.54 18.21
N TYR A 16 -30.55 20.28 18.86
CA TYR A 16 -29.41 20.93 18.23
C TYR A 16 -28.52 19.93 17.51
N TYR A 17 -28.11 18.86 18.18
CA TYR A 17 -27.28 17.79 17.61
C TYR A 17 -27.92 17.17 16.37
N LYS A 18 -29.24 16.91 16.42
CA LYS A 18 -29.98 16.35 15.27
C LYS A 18 -29.96 17.29 14.06
N VAL A 19 -30.15 18.58 14.26
CA VAL A 19 -30.09 19.58 13.18
C VAL A 19 -28.66 19.69 12.64
N ALA A 20 -27.67 19.82 13.52
CA ALA A 20 -26.26 19.91 13.14
C ALA A 20 -25.81 18.69 12.32
N MET A 21 -26.18 17.47 12.75
CA MET A 21 -25.88 16.24 12.02
C MET A 21 -26.54 16.20 10.65
N LYS A 22 -27.82 16.59 10.55
CA LYS A 22 -28.50 16.65 9.26
C LYS A 22 -27.83 17.65 8.31
N THR A 23 -27.51 18.85 8.81
CA THR A 23 -26.81 19.88 8.02
C THR A 23 -25.42 19.42 7.59
N PHE A 24 -24.70 18.71 8.46
CA PHE A 24 -23.41 18.10 8.15
C PHE A 24 -23.55 17.09 7.02
N VAL A 25 -24.47 16.13 7.13
CA VAL A 25 -24.75 15.13 6.08
C VAL A 25 -25.15 15.80 4.77
N ASP A 26 -26.05 16.78 4.79
CA ASP A 26 -26.47 17.51 3.59
C ASP A 26 -25.31 18.27 2.94
N ASN A 27 -24.40 18.84 3.73
CA ASN A 27 -23.21 19.53 3.22
C ASN A 27 -22.15 18.56 2.71
N ILE A 28 -21.93 17.42 3.36
CA ILE A 28 -21.09 16.33 2.86
C ILE A 28 -21.58 15.89 1.48
N CYS A 29 -22.86 15.56 1.36
CA CYS A 29 -23.43 15.06 0.11
C CYS A 29 -23.35 16.11 -1.01
N ARG A 30 -23.81 17.34 -0.76
CA ARG A 30 -23.94 18.36 -1.82
C ARG A 30 -22.63 19.10 -2.10
N GLN A 31 -21.91 19.51 -1.05
CA GLN A 31 -20.72 20.34 -1.22
C GLN A 31 -19.48 19.50 -1.51
N VAL A 32 -19.34 18.33 -0.91
CA VAL A 32 -18.13 17.51 -1.08
C VAL A 32 -18.33 16.46 -2.15
N VAL A 33 -19.32 15.58 -1.97
CA VAL A 33 -19.52 14.43 -2.87
C VAL A 33 -19.95 14.91 -4.26
N GLU A 34 -20.99 15.73 -4.39
CA GLU A 34 -21.42 16.20 -5.71
C GLU A 34 -20.42 17.19 -6.33
N ARG A 35 -20.07 18.27 -5.62
CA ARG A 35 -19.31 19.38 -6.22
C ARG A 35 -17.82 19.14 -6.35
N HIS A 36 -17.16 18.46 -5.40
CA HIS A 36 -15.71 18.30 -5.40
C HIS A 36 -15.24 16.91 -5.83
N ILE A 37 -16.11 15.91 -5.68
CA ILE A 37 -15.81 14.53 -6.04
C ILE A 37 -16.42 14.20 -7.42
N ILE A 38 -17.75 14.19 -7.55
CA ILE A 38 -18.45 13.75 -8.76
C ILE A 38 -18.19 14.70 -9.94
N ASN A 39 -18.34 16.01 -9.75
CA ASN A 39 -18.13 17.00 -10.83
C ASN A 39 -16.69 17.07 -11.35
N LYS A 40 -15.72 16.47 -10.63
CA LYS A 40 -14.30 16.41 -10.99
C LYS A 40 -13.83 14.99 -11.33
N LEU A 41 -14.74 14.02 -11.42
CA LEU A 41 -14.45 12.65 -11.85
C LEU A 41 -13.72 12.58 -13.22
N PRO A 42 -13.99 13.46 -14.21
CA PRO A 42 -13.23 13.44 -15.47
C PRO A 42 -11.71 13.61 -15.31
N ASP A 43 -11.26 14.27 -14.25
CA ASP A 43 -9.84 14.52 -13.97
C ASP A 43 -9.16 13.30 -13.28
N VAL A 44 -9.96 12.34 -12.81
CA VAL A 44 -9.52 11.13 -12.09
C VAL A 44 -8.94 10.08 -13.03
N PHE A 45 -9.30 10.15 -14.32
CA PHE A 45 -8.82 9.23 -15.37
C PHE A 45 -7.36 9.47 -15.78
N SER A 46 -6.63 10.36 -15.10
CA SER A 46 -5.20 10.55 -15.30
C SER A 46 -4.37 9.45 -14.61
N PRO A 47 -3.31 8.89 -15.23
CA PRO A 47 -2.58 7.69 -14.78
C PRO A 47 -1.60 7.94 -13.61
N VAL A 48 -2.04 8.65 -12.58
CA VAL A 48 -1.16 9.20 -11.53
C VAL A 48 -1.34 8.49 -10.18
N THR A 49 -2.27 7.52 -10.03
CA THR A 49 -2.49 6.86 -8.73
C THR A 49 -1.20 6.29 -8.15
N ALA A 50 -0.47 5.51 -8.96
CA ALA A 50 0.78 4.89 -8.51
C ALA A 50 1.88 5.93 -8.22
N GLN A 51 1.87 7.07 -8.90
CA GLN A 51 2.79 8.18 -8.63
C GLN A 51 2.44 8.93 -7.33
N LEU A 52 1.16 9.01 -6.95
CA LEU A 52 0.73 9.63 -5.69
C LEU A 52 1.08 8.80 -4.46
N LEU A 53 1.28 7.49 -4.62
CA LEU A 53 1.66 6.56 -3.55
C LEU A 53 3.18 6.35 -3.50
N ASP A 54 3.94 6.85 -4.48
CA ASP A 54 5.38 6.63 -4.61
C ASP A 54 6.18 7.22 -3.44
N GLY A 55 7.20 6.50 -2.98
CA GLY A 55 8.05 6.91 -1.86
C GLY A 55 7.41 6.74 -0.47
N THR A 56 6.30 6.01 -0.36
CA THR A 56 5.59 5.86 0.92
C THR A 56 6.25 4.81 1.82
N PRO A 57 6.51 5.11 3.10
CA PRO A 57 7.12 4.16 4.03
C PRO A 57 6.28 2.91 4.29
N TYR A 58 4.97 3.06 4.43
CA TYR A 58 4.05 1.95 4.68
C TYR A 58 2.66 2.24 4.13
N ILE A 59 2.07 1.22 3.50
CA ILE A 59 0.71 1.25 2.98
C ILE A 59 -0.02 0.01 3.48
N THR A 60 -1.22 0.18 4.03
CA THR A 60 -2.08 -0.92 4.44
C THR A 60 -2.49 -1.80 3.26
N GLY A 61 -2.61 -3.09 3.52
CA GLY A 61 -3.05 -4.07 2.54
C GLY A 61 -4.57 -4.16 2.44
N TYR A 62 -5.04 -5.11 1.63
CA TYR A 62 -6.46 -5.25 1.31
C TYR A 62 -7.22 -6.26 2.19
N ILE A 63 -6.50 -6.97 3.07
CA ILE A 63 -7.07 -8.02 3.92
C ILE A 63 -7.97 -7.41 5.01
N GLU A 64 -7.47 -6.38 5.68
CA GLU A 64 -8.15 -5.79 6.83
C GLU A 64 -9.28 -4.87 6.40
N LYS A 65 -10.34 -4.82 7.22
CA LYS A 65 -11.43 -3.88 7.03
C LYS A 65 -11.03 -2.52 7.60
N PHE A 66 -11.48 -1.45 6.93
CA PHE A 66 -11.44 -0.12 7.51
C PHE A 66 -12.25 -0.11 8.80
N GLN A 67 -11.60 0.31 9.89
CA GLN A 67 -12.29 0.54 11.15
C GLN A 67 -13.01 1.88 11.07
N ASN A 68 -14.06 2.10 11.84
CA ASN A 68 -14.72 3.40 11.92
C ASN A 68 -14.16 4.20 13.11
N PRO A 69 -13.07 4.96 12.93
CA PRO A 69 -12.50 5.74 14.01
C PRO A 69 -13.39 6.96 14.32
N PRO A 70 -13.17 7.62 15.47
CA PRO A 70 -13.79 8.91 15.79
C PRO A 70 -13.56 9.97 14.70
N LEU A 71 -14.47 10.95 14.62
CA LEU A 71 -14.38 12.05 13.63
C LEU A 71 -13.05 12.82 13.69
N SER A 72 -12.49 13.03 14.90
CA SER A 72 -11.20 13.68 15.09
C SER A 72 -10.07 13.00 14.31
N ASP A 73 -10.10 11.67 14.28
CA ASP A 73 -9.07 10.84 13.68
C ASP A 73 -9.27 10.76 12.16
N LEU A 74 -10.52 10.84 11.69
CA LEU A 74 -10.83 10.97 10.27
C LEU A 74 -10.30 12.27 9.66
N PHE A 75 -10.30 13.39 10.39
CA PHE A 75 -9.74 14.66 9.91
C PHE A 75 -8.20 14.61 9.80
N GLY A 76 -7.54 13.75 10.57
CA GLY A 76 -6.08 13.56 10.52
C GLY A 76 -5.63 12.35 9.69
N LEU A 77 -6.55 11.65 9.03
CA LEU A 77 -6.28 10.38 8.39
C LEU A 77 -5.37 10.52 7.17
N ASP A 78 -4.26 9.78 7.16
CA ASP A 78 -3.44 9.65 5.96
C ASP A 78 -4.04 8.62 5.00
N ILE A 79 -4.62 9.13 3.91
CA ILE A 79 -5.22 8.32 2.83
C ILE A 79 -4.18 7.40 2.18
N VAL A 80 -2.92 7.82 2.10
CA VAL A 80 -1.84 7.05 1.48
C VAL A 80 -1.57 5.81 2.32
N THR A 81 -1.37 6.00 3.63
CA THR A 81 -1.17 4.89 4.58
C THR A 81 -2.39 3.96 4.64
N GLU A 82 -3.62 4.50 4.72
CA GLU A 82 -4.86 3.71 4.84
C GLU A 82 -5.45 3.25 3.50
N TRP A 83 -4.68 3.35 2.41
CA TRP A 83 -5.16 3.08 1.05
C TRP A 83 -5.85 1.72 0.92
N GLY A 84 -5.22 0.63 1.36
CA GLY A 84 -5.77 -0.72 1.17
C GLY A 84 -7.10 -0.93 1.90
N ARG A 85 -7.19 -0.46 3.15
CA ARG A 85 -8.43 -0.56 3.94
C ARG A 85 -9.55 0.31 3.37
N LEU A 86 -9.24 1.53 2.93
CA LEU A 86 -10.20 2.43 2.29
C LEU A 86 -10.70 1.90 0.94
N VAL A 87 -9.84 1.27 0.14
CA VAL A 87 -10.26 0.57 -1.08
C VAL A 87 -11.24 -0.56 -0.74
N ASN A 88 -10.96 -1.32 0.33
CA ASN A 88 -11.85 -2.39 0.81
C ASN A 88 -13.22 -1.83 1.24
N LEU A 89 -13.23 -0.73 2.00
CA LEU A 89 -14.46 0.00 2.37
C LEU A 89 -15.27 0.42 1.14
N CYS A 90 -14.61 0.96 0.12
CA CYS A 90 -15.30 1.38 -1.11
C CYS A 90 -15.89 0.23 -1.92
N ARG A 91 -15.33 -0.97 -1.80
CA ARG A 91 -15.75 -2.14 -2.57
C ARG A 91 -16.83 -2.99 -1.88
N ASP A 92 -17.08 -2.83 -0.58
CA ASP A 92 -18.02 -3.69 0.16
C ASP A 92 -19.47 -3.52 -0.37
N TYR A 93 -20.14 -4.65 -0.63
CA TYR A 93 -21.47 -4.76 -1.24
C TYR A 93 -22.63 -4.67 -0.22
N ASN A 94 -22.35 -4.65 1.09
CA ASN A 94 -23.39 -4.72 2.12
C ASN A 94 -24.13 -3.40 2.38
N ASN A 95 -24.45 -2.62 1.34
CA ASN A 95 -25.07 -1.28 1.45
C ASN A 95 -24.24 -0.23 2.19
N GLN A 96 -22.95 -0.48 2.42
CA GLN A 96 -22.03 0.46 3.05
C GLN A 96 -21.54 1.57 2.10
N HIS A 97 -22.08 1.67 0.87
CA HIS A 97 -21.76 2.79 -0.03
C HIS A 97 -22.04 4.15 0.61
N LEU A 98 -23.09 4.26 1.43
CA LEU A 98 -23.36 5.47 2.20
C LEU A 98 -22.31 5.72 3.28
N GLU A 99 -21.86 4.67 3.97
CA GLU A 99 -20.81 4.74 4.98
C GLU A 99 -19.45 5.11 4.37
N ALA A 100 -19.11 4.52 3.23
CA ALA A 100 -17.92 4.85 2.46
C ALA A 100 -17.96 6.30 1.98
N MET A 101 -19.08 6.75 1.40
CA MET A 101 -19.24 8.13 0.95
C MET A 101 -19.20 9.14 2.10
N PHE A 102 -19.80 8.80 3.25
CA PHE A 102 -19.72 9.63 4.45
C PHE A 102 -18.29 9.71 5.00
N THR A 103 -17.57 8.59 5.03
CA THR A 103 -16.17 8.51 5.46
C THR A 103 -15.28 9.35 4.55
N LEU A 104 -15.34 9.12 3.22
CA LEU A 104 -14.58 9.91 2.24
C LEU A 104 -14.94 11.40 2.30
N GLY A 105 -16.23 11.69 2.46
CA GLY A 105 -16.73 13.05 2.61
C GLY A 105 -16.17 13.75 3.85
N THR A 106 -16.10 13.04 4.97
CA THR A 106 -15.53 13.54 6.24
C THR A 106 -14.04 13.81 6.11
N ILE A 107 -13.28 12.89 5.51
CA ILE A 107 -11.84 13.07 5.26
C ILE A 107 -11.60 14.30 4.36
N ALA A 108 -12.47 14.57 3.39
CA ALA A 108 -12.34 15.72 2.51
C ALA A 108 -12.47 17.09 3.19
N PHE A 109 -13.02 17.15 4.40
CA PHE A 109 -13.10 18.39 5.19
C PHE A 109 -11.78 18.73 5.89
N ALA A 110 -10.80 17.83 5.91
CA ALA A 110 -9.50 18.13 6.45
C ALA A 110 -8.76 19.17 5.57
N ASP A 111 -8.11 20.15 6.20
CA ASP A 111 -7.41 21.23 5.50
C ASP A 111 -6.30 20.72 4.54
N ASN A 112 -5.73 19.56 4.86
CA ASN A 112 -4.65 18.91 4.10
C ASN A 112 -5.11 17.65 3.34
N ALA A 113 -6.42 17.47 3.16
CA ALA A 113 -6.95 16.28 2.48
C ALA A 113 -6.39 16.14 1.06
N ASN A 114 -5.88 14.95 0.73
CA ASN A 114 -5.46 14.64 -0.65
C ASN A 114 -6.69 14.40 -1.53
N MET A 115 -7.24 15.49 -2.06
CA MET A 115 -8.43 15.48 -2.91
C MET A 115 -8.25 14.64 -4.18
N SER A 116 -7.02 14.48 -4.68
CA SER A 116 -6.74 13.63 -5.85
C SER A 116 -6.95 12.14 -5.53
N LEU A 117 -6.51 11.68 -4.35
CA LEU A 117 -6.75 10.31 -3.91
C LEU A 117 -8.21 10.07 -3.50
N LEU A 118 -8.85 11.03 -2.82
CA LEU A 118 -10.26 10.92 -2.44
C LEU A 118 -11.18 10.75 -3.65
N ARG A 119 -10.94 11.49 -4.72
CA ARG A 119 -11.71 11.33 -5.96
C ARG A 119 -11.53 9.96 -6.59
N ARG A 120 -10.32 9.38 -6.51
CA ARG A 120 -10.04 8.00 -6.98
C ARG A 120 -10.77 6.96 -6.14
N MET A 121 -10.75 7.12 -4.80
CA MET A 121 -11.52 6.26 -3.90
C MET A 121 -13.01 6.32 -4.22
N ALA A 122 -13.56 7.52 -4.34
CA ALA A 122 -14.96 7.69 -4.68
C ALA A 122 -15.32 7.10 -6.05
N ALA A 123 -14.42 7.19 -7.03
CA ALA A 123 -14.60 6.52 -8.31
C ALA A 123 -14.65 4.98 -8.12
N ILE A 124 -13.77 4.38 -7.32
CA ILE A 124 -13.82 2.94 -6.99
C ILE A 124 -15.15 2.57 -6.31
N CYS A 125 -15.63 3.42 -5.39
CA CYS A 125 -16.93 3.25 -4.72
C CYS A 125 -18.11 3.19 -5.72
N ILE A 126 -18.09 4.02 -6.76
CA ILE A 126 -19.18 4.15 -7.75
C ILE A 126 -19.10 3.08 -8.84
N LEU A 127 -17.90 2.70 -9.28
CA LEU A 127 -17.69 1.88 -10.46
C LEU A 127 -17.78 0.39 -10.13
N LYS A 128 -18.72 -0.31 -10.78
CA LYS A 128 -18.94 -1.74 -10.58
C LYS A 128 -17.73 -2.59 -10.98
N ASP A 129 -17.07 -2.24 -12.09
CA ASP A 129 -15.93 -3.01 -12.61
C ASP A 129 -14.69 -2.96 -11.70
N ALA A 130 -14.56 -1.91 -10.88
CA ALA A 130 -13.50 -1.82 -9.89
C ALA A 130 -13.72 -2.81 -8.72
N LYS A 131 -14.95 -3.30 -8.54
CA LYS A 131 -15.32 -4.23 -7.46
C LYS A 131 -14.98 -5.69 -7.77
N ASP A 132 -14.84 -6.05 -9.04
CA ASP A 132 -14.51 -7.42 -9.46
C ASP A 132 -12.99 -7.65 -9.64
N LEU A 133 -12.19 -6.59 -9.47
CA LEU A 133 -10.73 -6.67 -9.54
C LEU A 133 -10.19 -7.59 -8.43
N LYS A 134 -9.33 -8.54 -8.79
CA LYS A 134 -8.65 -9.38 -7.79
C LYS A 134 -7.62 -8.54 -7.04
N LEU A 135 -7.67 -8.58 -5.70
CA LEU A 135 -6.71 -7.86 -4.85
C LEU A 135 -5.66 -8.84 -4.31
N PRO A 136 -4.38 -8.42 -4.24
CA PRO A 136 -3.35 -9.17 -3.56
C PRO A 136 -3.68 -9.38 -2.08
N LEU A 137 -3.43 -10.58 -1.58
CA LEU A 137 -3.68 -10.98 -0.19
C LEU A 137 -2.46 -10.67 0.68
N HIS A 138 -2.10 -9.39 0.76
CA HIS A 138 -1.06 -8.89 1.65
C HIS A 138 -1.66 -8.05 2.76
N THR A 139 -1.07 -8.10 3.95
CA THR A 139 -1.46 -7.26 5.10
C THR A 139 -1.00 -5.81 4.96
N GLY A 140 0.06 -5.58 4.18
CA GLY A 140 0.61 -4.26 3.89
C GLY A 140 1.83 -4.32 2.98
N TYR A 141 2.27 -3.13 2.59
CA TYR A 141 3.37 -2.87 1.66
C TYR A 141 4.33 -1.90 2.33
N SER A 142 5.64 -2.22 2.32
CA SER A 142 6.66 -1.44 3.02
C SER A 142 7.66 -0.85 2.03
N GLY A 143 7.97 0.43 2.21
CA GLY A 143 8.86 1.21 1.35
C GLY A 143 8.44 1.14 -0.12
N PHE A 144 7.17 1.46 -0.40
CA PHE A 144 6.64 1.36 -1.76
C PHE A 144 7.31 2.42 -2.65
N GLN A 145 7.92 1.94 -3.72
CA GLN A 145 8.52 2.76 -4.77
C GLN A 145 8.05 2.28 -6.13
N LEU A 146 7.71 3.22 -7.00
CA LEU A 146 7.14 2.93 -8.31
C LEU A 146 8.21 2.33 -9.23
N ASN A 147 7.90 1.16 -9.81
CA ASN A 147 8.80 0.39 -10.67
C ASN A 147 10.07 -0.12 -9.97
N ASP A 148 10.04 -0.18 -8.63
CA ASP A 148 11.13 -0.77 -7.86
C ASP A 148 11.28 -2.26 -8.19
N LYS A 149 12.53 -2.70 -8.24
CA LYS A 149 12.91 -4.07 -8.61
C LYS A 149 14.29 -4.38 -8.04
N PRO A 150 14.59 -5.65 -7.74
CA PRO A 150 15.90 -6.01 -7.25
C PRO A 150 16.97 -5.62 -8.28
N THR A 151 18.08 -5.09 -7.79
CA THR A 151 19.26 -4.73 -8.58
C THR A 151 20.46 -5.58 -8.15
N GLN A 152 21.46 -5.69 -9.02
CA GLN A 152 22.70 -6.40 -8.69
C GLN A 152 23.38 -5.79 -7.45
N GLU A 153 23.32 -4.47 -7.31
CA GLU A 153 23.88 -3.73 -6.17
C GLU A 153 23.13 -4.04 -4.86
N SER A 154 21.79 -4.01 -4.89
CA SER A 154 20.96 -4.29 -3.71
C SER A 154 21.16 -5.72 -3.20
N LEU A 155 21.17 -6.71 -4.11
CA LEU A 155 21.39 -8.11 -3.75
C LEU A 155 22.84 -8.35 -3.35
N GLY A 156 23.81 -7.75 -4.06
CA GLY A 156 25.23 -7.82 -3.74
C GLY A 156 25.49 -7.37 -2.31
N THR A 157 25.03 -6.18 -1.94
CA THR A 157 25.20 -5.62 -0.59
C THR A 157 24.63 -6.53 0.50
N LEU A 158 23.49 -7.18 0.24
CA LEU A 158 22.91 -8.13 1.20
C LEU A 158 23.76 -9.38 1.33
N MET A 159 24.24 -9.93 0.21
CA MET A 159 25.02 -11.17 0.12
C MET A 159 26.49 -11.01 0.51
N ASP A 160 27.07 -9.81 0.40
CA ASP A 160 28.48 -9.53 0.74
C ASP A 160 28.79 -9.71 2.24
N ARG A 161 27.74 -9.78 3.07
CA ARG A 161 27.81 -10.11 4.50
C ARG A 161 27.96 -11.62 4.77
N TYR A 162 27.85 -12.46 3.76
CA TYR A 162 27.91 -13.91 3.90
C TYR A 162 29.26 -14.42 4.49
N PRO A 163 30.43 -13.92 4.08
CA PRO A 163 31.70 -14.40 4.63
C PRO A 163 31.87 -14.08 6.13
N GLU A 164 31.31 -12.96 6.60
CA GLU A 164 31.31 -12.60 8.03
C GLU A 164 30.51 -13.61 8.87
N ILE A 165 29.38 -14.09 8.35
CA ILE A 165 28.54 -15.13 8.99
C ILE A 165 29.27 -16.48 9.08
N LEU A 166 30.18 -16.77 8.14
CA LEU A 166 31.00 -17.98 8.17
C LEU A 166 32.14 -17.88 9.20
N ASN A 167 32.68 -16.68 9.42
CA ASN A 167 33.88 -16.45 10.23
C ASN A 167 33.62 -16.22 11.72
N ASP A 168 32.36 -16.05 12.15
CA ASP A 168 31.95 -15.80 13.56
C ASP A 168 32.28 -16.94 14.56
N GLY A 169 33.06 -17.94 14.13
CA GLY A 169 33.54 -19.07 14.95
C GLY A 169 35.03 -19.43 14.81
N ALA A 170 35.86 -18.65 14.08
CA ALA A 170 37.26 -19.02 13.82
C ALA A 170 38.29 -18.12 14.54
N SER A 171 39.29 -18.76 15.17
CA SER A 171 40.37 -18.13 15.96
C SER A 171 41.44 -17.40 15.11
N PHE A 172 41.99 -16.31 15.66
CA PHE A 172 42.61 -15.16 14.98
C PHE A 172 44.03 -15.33 14.36
N ASP A 173 44.81 -16.32 14.79
CA ASP A 173 46.28 -16.41 14.57
C ASP A 173 46.91 -16.34 13.14
N ARG A 174 46.42 -17.18 12.22
CA ARG A 174 47.26 -17.74 11.12
C ARG A 174 46.63 -17.75 9.73
N ALA A 175 45.41 -17.23 9.59
CA ALA A 175 44.56 -17.50 8.44
C ALA A 175 44.42 -16.31 7.46
N TYR A 176 45.08 -15.18 7.70
CA TYR A 176 44.72 -13.92 7.03
C TYR A 176 44.73 -13.98 5.49
N ASN A 177 45.79 -14.53 4.87
CA ASN A 177 45.89 -14.57 3.40
C ASN A 177 45.01 -15.66 2.75
N PHE A 178 44.79 -16.79 3.43
CA PHE A 178 43.93 -17.88 2.94
C PHE A 178 42.44 -17.53 3.09
N VAL A 179 42.11 -16.79 4.15
CA VAL A 179 40.77 -16.25 4.40
C VAL A 179 40.42 -15.22 3.34
N THR A 180 41.31 -14.28 3.00
CA THR A 180 41.01 -13.28 1.95
C THR A 180 40.76 -13.88 0.57
N GLU A 181 41.54 -14.88 0.13
CA GLU A 181 41.32 -15.54 -1.17
C GLU A 181 40.02 -16.35 -1.18
N SER A 182 39.68 -17.01 -0.06
CA SER A 182 38.40 -17.70 0.10
C SER A 182 37.21 -16.73 0.16
N GLU A 183 37.39 -15.54 0.73
CA GLU A 183 36.35 -14.51 0.81
C GLU A 183 36.04 -13.92 -0.57
N ASP A 184 37.06 -13.63 -1.38
CA ASP A 184 36.88 -13.11 -2.73
C ASP A 184 36.13 -14.11 -3.63
N LEU A 185 36.48 -15.40 -3.55
CA LEU A 185 35.77 -16.47 -4.26
C LEU A 185 34.30 -16.61 -3.82
N CYS A 186 34.03 -16.44 -2.52
CA CYS A 186 32.65 -16.41 -2.00
C CYS A 186 31.86 -15.21 -2.56
N ARG A 187 32.46 -14.01 -2.60
CA ARG A 187 31.82 -12.82 -3.17
C ARG A 187 31.52 -12.99 -4.65
N ASP A 188 32.45 -13.54 -5.41
CA ASP A 188 32.26 -13.82 -6.85
C ASP A 188 31.10 -14.80 -7.09
N GLU A 189 31.01 -15.88 -6.30
CA GLU A 189 29.88 -16.82 -6.38
C GLU A 189 28.56 -16.18 -5.94
N CYS A 190 28.55 -15.34 -4.91
CA CYS A 190 27.39 -14.55 -4.48
C CYS A 190 26.90 -13.62 -5.60
N HIS A 191 27.79 -12.89 -6.26
CA HIS A 191 27.44 -12.02 -7.38
C HIS A 191 26.90 -12.81 -8.59
N ALA A 192 27.48 -13.98 -8.88
CA ALA A 192 27.00 -14.87 -9.93
C ALA A 192 25.60 -15.42 -9.60
N LEU A 193 25.33 -15.75 -8.33
CA LEU A 193 24.02 -16.13 -7.82
C LEU A 193 23.03 -14.98 -7.97
N ALA A 194 23.35 -13.78 -7.49
CA ALA A 194 22.51 -12.58 -7.61
C ALA A 194 22.08 -12.34 -9.07
N LYS A 195 23.02 -12.41 -10.03
CA LYS A 195 22.73 -12.23 -11.46
C LYS A 195 21.71 -13.25 -11.98
N LYS A 196 21.79 -14.50 -11.52
CA LYS A 196 20.83 -15.56 -11.89
C LYS A 196 19.48 -15.36 -11.21
N LEU A 197 19.44 -14.87 -9.97
CA LEU A 197 18.18 -14.54 -9.29
C LEU A 197 17.44 -13.42 -10.03
N LEU A 198 18.14 -12.36 -10.43
CA LEU A 198 17.55 -11.25 -11.18
C LEU A 198 16.81 -11.68 -12.46
N GLN A 199 17.25 -12.77 -13.10
CA GLN A 199 16.58 -13.31 -14.30
C GLN A 199 15.23 -13.96 -14.00
N GLN A 200 14.96 -14.31 -12.74
CA GLN A 200 13.70 -14.94 -12.31
C GLN A 200 12.64 -13.90 -11.89
N TRP A 201 13.00 -12.62 -11.84
CA TRP A 201 12.06 -11.56 -11.52
C TRP A 201 11.03 -11.34 -12.65
N PRO A 202 9.73 -11.14 -12.36
CA PRO A 202 9.08 -11.14 -11.05
C PRO A 202 8.57 -12.52 -10.64
N CYS A 203 8.96 -13.00 -9.46
CA CYS A 203 8.40 -14.20 -8.83
C CYS A 203 8.42 -14.05 -7.30
N PRO A 204 7.50 -14.70 -6.56
CA PRO A 204 7.46 -14.58 -5.10
C PRO A 204 8.64 -15.28 -4.42
N ASN A 205 9.07 -16.43 -4.97
CA ASN A 205 10.14 -17.24 -4.41
C ASN A 205 11.10 -17.66 -5.54
N PRO A 206 12.33 -17.10 -5.59
CA PRO A 206 13.30 -17.49 -6.59
C PRO A 206 13.85 -18.89 -6.27
N SER A 207 14.05 -19.69 -7.31
CA SER A 207 14.51 -21.07 -7.22
C SER A 207 16.03 -21.18 -7.30
N ASN A 208 16.59 -22.19 -6.62
CA ASN A 208 18.02 -22.56 -6.63
C ASN A 208 18.37 -23.64 -7.68
N SER A 209 17.41 -24.06 -8.51
CA SER A 209 17.56 -25.26 -9.32
C SER A 209 18.71 -25.11 -10.33
N ASN A 210 19.68 -26.03 -10.23
CA ASN A 210 20.89 -26.14 -11.05
C ASN A 210 22.07 -25.21 -10.69
N GLN A 211 22.10 -24.59 -9.50
CA GLN A 211 23.30 -23.89 -9.03
C GLN A 211 24.16 -24.80 -8.16
N THR A 212 25.23 -25.32 -8.76
CA THR A 212 26.38 -25.84 -8.02
C THR A 212 27.27 -24.66 -7.65
N ALA A 213 27.37 -24.38 -6.36
CA ALA A 213 28.34 -23.46 -5.79
C ALA A 213 29.40 -24.27 -5.02
N THR A 214 30.65 -23.86 -5.13
CA THR A 214 31.77 -24.56 -4.49
C THR A 214 32.15 -23.89 -3.16
N HIS A 215 31.95 -22.58 -3.07
CA HIS A 215 32.40 -21.73 -1.98
C HIS A 215 31.23 -21.18 -1.13
N ILE A 216 30.00 -21.19 -1.64
CA ILE A 216 28.81 -20.72 -0.90
C ILE A 216 27.75 -21.81 -0.65
N ASP A 217 27.09 -21.72 0.51
CA ASP A 217 25.82 -22.40 0.79
C ASP A 217 24.67 -21.59 0.18
N VAL A 218 24.22 -22.02 -1.01
CA VAL A 218 23.16 -21.36 -1.79
C VAL A 218 21.90 -21.12 -0.96
N ASN A 219 21.52 -22.03 -0.06
CA ASN A 219 20.29 -21.88 0.72
C ASN A 219 20.43 -20.80 1.78
N LYS A 220 21.59 -20.70 2.44
CA LYS A 220 21.87 -19.61 3.39
C LYS A 220 21.87 -18.25 2.70
N VAL A 221 22.55 -18.14 1.55
CA VAL A 221 22.60 -16.89 0.78
C VAL A 221 21.21 -16.49 0.28
N LEU A 222 20.38 -17.45 -0.14
CA LEU A 222 18.97 -17.20 -0.48
C LEU A 222 18.16 -16.69 0.71
N GLY A 223 18.36 -17.26 1.89
CA GLY A 223 17.72 -16.78 3.12
C GLY A 223 18.04 -15.32 3.43
N MET A 224 19.26 -14.85 3.12
CA MET A 224 19.67 -13.46 3.35
C MET A 224 18.94 -12.45 2.46
N VAL A 225 18.50 -12.85 1.27
CA VAL A 225 17.80 -11.96 0.32
C VAL A 225 16.29 -12.18 0.29
N GLN A 226 15.80 -13.26 0.92
CA GLN A 226 14.40 -13.66 0.86
C GLN A 226 13.42 -12.59 1.35
N GLU A 227 13.73 -11.94 2.48
CA GLU A 227 12.86 -10.92 3.05
C GLU A 227 12.72 -9.70 2.13
N GLU A 228 13.84 -9.19 1.62
CA GLU A 228 13.85 -8.04 0.72
C GLU A 228 13.23 -8.38 -0.64
N TRP A 229 13.50 -9.57 -1.17
CA TRP A 229 12.89 -10.06 -2.40
C TRP A 229 11.36 -10.12 -2.29
N LEU A 230 10.85 -10.68 -1.18
CA LEU A 230 9.41 -10.77 -0.94
C LEU A 230 8.80 -9.38 -0.74
N ARG A 231 9.47 -8.46 -0.03
CA ARG A 231 9.03 -7.06 0.11
C ARG A 231 8.84 -6.40 -1.26
N LEU A 232 9.86 -6.49 -2.12
CA LEU A 232 9.80 -5.94 -3.48
C LEU A 232 8.68 -6.60 -4.30
N PHE A 233 8.50 -7.92 -4.20
CA PHE A 233 7.49 -8.64 -4.97
C PHE A 233 6.07 -8.18 -4.57
N LYS A 234 5.81 -7.99 -3.27
CA LYS A 234 4.55 -7.42 -2.77
C LYS A 234 4.29 -6.03 -3.36
N ASN A 235 5.32 -5.18 -3.40
CA ASN A 235 5.23 -3.84 -3.99
C ASN A 235 4.96 -3.90 -5.49
N PHE A 236 5.57 -4.85 -6.22
CA PHE A 236 5.29 -5.08 -7.63
C PHE A 236 3.82 -5.47 -7.86
N GLU A 237 3.27 -6.42 -7.10
CA GLU A 237 1.85 -6.81 -7.21
C GLU A 237 0.90 -5.65 -6.88
N PHE A 238 1.25 -4.84 -5.88
CA PHE A 238 0.50 -3.63 -5.55
C PHE A 238 0.50 -2.64 -6.73
N ALA A 239 1.65 -2.37 -7.33
CA ALA A 239 1.76 -1.49 -8.49
C ALA A 239 0.90 -1.99 -9.67
N GLN A 240 0.88 -3.29 -9.95
CA GLN A 240 -0.01 -3.87 -10.97
C GLN A 240 -1.48 -3.64 -10.64
N THR A 241 -1.87 -3.82 -9.37
CA THR A 241 -3.25 -3.59 -8.91
C THR A 241 -3.67 -2.13 -9.12
N LEU A 242 -2.78 -1.17 -8.85
CA LEU A 242 -3.05 0.26 -9.10
C LEU A 242 -3.24 0.56 -10.59
N LEU A 243 -2.45 -0.10 -11.46
CA LEU A 243 -2.62 0.01 -12.91
C LEU A 243 -3.95 -0.58 -13.37
N ASP A 244 -4.39 -1.69 -12.79
CA ASP A 244 -5.66 -2.31 -13.15
C ASP A 244 -6.85 -1.45 -12.70
N PHE A 245 -6.81 -0.86 -11.50
CA PHE A 245 -7.77 0.17 -11.11
C PHE A 245 -7.81 1.33 -12.11
N GLN A 246 -6.64 1.81 -12.55
CA GLN A 246 -6.55 2.89 -13.53
C GLN A 246 -7.15 2.51 -14.89
N LYS A 247 -6.94 1.27 -15.35
CA LYS A 247 -7.54 0.76 -16.60
C LYS A 247 -9.05 0.68 -16.48
N SER A 248 -9.58 0.13 -15.39
CA SER A 248 -11.04 0.06 -15.14
C SER A 248 -11.66 1.45 -15.13
N LEU A 249 -11.01 2.42 -14.50
CA LEU A 249 -11.42 3.82 -14.54
C LEU A 249 -11.45 4.35 -15.99
N THR A 250 -10.36 4.18 -16.74
CA THR A 250 -10.20 4.77 -18.07
C THR A 250 -11.18 4.18 -19.10
N ASN A 251 -11.47 2.88 -19.04
CA ASN A 251 -12.40 2.22 -19.95
C ASN A 251 -13.81 2.80 -19.84
N ILE A 252 -14.28 3.09 -18.63
CA ILE A 252 -15.63 3.60 -18.40
C ILE A 252 -15.80 5.03 -18.92
N ARG A 253 -14.73 5.85 -18.91
CA ARG A 253 -14.76 7.17 -19.57
C ARG A 253 -15.07 7.04 -21.06
N VAL A 254 -14.60 5.98 -21.74
CA VAL A 254 -14.86 5.76 -23.17
C VAL A 254 -16.32 5.40 -23.39
N ASP A 255 -16.91 4.60 -22.51
CA ASP A 255 -18.32 4.19 -22.60
C ASP A 255 -19.30 5.33 -22.30
N LEU A 256 -18.96 6.26 -21.40
CA LEU A 256 -19.78 7.44 -21.08
C LEU A 256 -19.75 8.54 -22.16
N ILE A 257 -18.78 8.51 -23.06
CA ILE A 257 -18.62 9.50 -24.15
C ILE A 257 -19.22 8.98 -25.48
N ARG A 258 -19.64 7.72 -25.54
CA ARG A 258 -20.37 7.13 -26.68
C ARG A 258 -21.88 7.19 -26.47
#